data_AF-A0A958JHC2-F1
#
_entry.id   AF-A0A958JHC2-F1
#
_cell.length_a   1.000
_cell.length_b   1.000
_cell.length_c   1.000
_cell.angle_alpha   90.00
_cell.angle_beta   90.00
_cell.angle_gamma   90.00
#
_symmetry.space_group_name_H-M   'P 1'
#
loop_
_entity.id
_entity.type
_entity.pdbx_description
1 polymer ?
#
loop_
_entity_poly.entity_id
_entity_poly.type
_entity_poly.pdbx_seq_one_letter_code
_entity_poly.pdbx_strand_id
1 'polypeptide(L)'
;MSLLQLIFIAVTFLLALVASWGLLMPFFRSEEPLLAGDSEVQLLDLVQRRERLLQALEDLEHEHSLGKVSAEAYEQTKAELTRETAECLAAFDRMGEERADELPSRP
;
A
#
# COMPACT_ATOMS: atom_id res chain seq x y z
N MET A 1 37.45 -18.67 -13.35
CA MET A 1 36.50 -18.16 -12.34
C MET A 1 36.56 -19.08 -11.15
N SER A 2 36.83 -18.54 -9.96
CA SER A 2 36.94 -19.33 -8.74
C SER A 2 35.56 -19.81 -8.30
N LEU A 3 35.44 -21.03 -7.78
CA LEU A 3 34.18 -21.63 -7.34
C LEU A 3 33.44 -20.74 -6.30
N LEU A 4 34.22 -20.01 -5.50
CA LEU A 4 33.75 -19.02 -4.54
C LEU A 4 33.04 -17.82 -5.20
N GLN A 5 33.50 -17.37 -6.38
CA GLN A 5 32.85 -16.28 -7.11
C GLN A 5 31.49 -16.70 -7.67
N LEU A 6 31.37 -17.96 -8.15
CA LEU A 6 30.10 -18.50 -8.63
C LEU A 6 29.06 -18.56 -7.50
N ILE A 7 29.48 -18.93 -6.29
CA ILE A 7 28.61 -18.97 -5.11
C ILE A 7 28.11 -17.57 -4.76
N PHE A 8 28.98 -16.56 -4.74
CA PHE A 8 28.59 -15.18 -4.43
C PHE A 8 27.57 -14.62 -5.44
N ILE A 9 27.80 -14.88 -6.74
CA ILE A 9 26.88 -14.44 -7.79
C ILE A 9 25.52 -15.14 -7.63
N ALA A 10 25.52 -16.45 -7.39
CA ALA A 10 24.30 -17.22 -7.21
C ALA A 10 23.48 -16.74 -6.00
N VAL A 11 24.14 -16.47 -4.86
CA VAL A 11 23.48 -15.96 -3.64
C VAL A 11 22.92 -14.57 -3.87
N THR A 12 23.70 -13.67 -4.47
CA THR A 12 23.24 -12.30 -4.73
C THR A 12 22.05 -12.27 -5.68
N PHE A 13 22.09 -13.10 -6.73
CA PHE A 13 21.00 -13.23 -7.69
C PHE A 13 19.74 -13.82 -7.03
N LEU A 14 19.90 -14.82 -6.15
CA LEU A 14 18.79 -15.40 -5.39
C LEU A 14 18.13 -14.37 -4.46
N LEU A 15 18.92 -13.58 -3.73
CA LEU A 15 18.39 -12.51 -2.87
C LEU A 15 17.64 -11.46 -3.68
N ALA A 16 18.16 -11.05 -4.83
CA ALA A 16 17.49 -10.10 -5.71
C ALA A 16 16.15 -10.65 -6.24
N LEU A 17 16.09 -11.94 -6.57
CA LEU A 17 14.87 -12.62 -6.97
C LEU A 17 13.83 -12.66 -5.87
N VAL A 18 14.22 -13.01 -4.64
CA VAL A 18 13.31 -13.04 -3.47
C VAL A 18 12.79 -11.65 -3.14
N ALA A 19 13.64 -10.62 -3.18
CA ALA A 19 13.24 -9.24 -2.97
C ALA A 19 12.25 -8.77 -4.06
N SER A 20 12.57 -8.99 -5.34
CA SER A 20 11.66 -8.67 -6.45
C SER A 20 10.34 -9.44 -6.37
N TRP A 21 10.35 -10.70 -5.94
CA TRP A 21 9.14 -11.49 -5.78
C TRP A 21 8.21 -10.93 -4.69
N GLY A 22 8.78 -10.45 -3.58
CA GLY A 22 8.02 -9.75 -2.53
C GLY A 22 7.36 -8.48 -3.05
N LEU A 23 8.05 -7.72 -3.92
CA LEU A 23 7.54 -6.48 -4.51
C LEU A 23 6.49 -6.71 -5.61
N LEU A 24 6.55 -7.82 -6.34
CA LEU A 24 5.59 -8.12 -7.42
C LEU A 24 4.30 -8.81 -6.93
N MET A 25 4.30 -9.41 -5.74
CA MET A 25 3.13 -10.08 -5.17
C MET A 25 1.87 -9.17 -5.07
N PRO A 26 1.94 -7.89 -4.63
CA PRO A 26 0.76 -7.03 -4.57
C PRO A 26 0.26 -6.56 -5.94
N PHE A 27 1.11 -6.54 -6.98
CA PHE A 27 0.77 -6.03 -8.31
C PHE A 27 0.00 -7.04 -9.18
N PHE A 28 0.17 -8.34 -8.92
CA PHE A 28 -0.52 -9.41 -9.67
C PHE A 28 -1.79 -9.91 -8.99
N ARG A 29 -2.17 -9.35 -7.84
CA ARG A 29 -3.46 -9.59 -7.21
C ARG A 29 -4.54 -8.72 -7.87
N SER A 30 -4.64 -8.81 -9.19
CA SER A 30 -5.78 -8.30 -9.94
C SER A 30 -6.95 -9.25 -9.69
N GLU A 31 -7.83 -8.87 -8.76
CA GLU A 31 -9.12 -9.52 -8.60
C GLU A 31 -9.92 -9.35 -9.90
N GLU A 32 -10.58 -10.43 -10.33
CA GLU A 32 -11.37 -10.49 -11.56
C GLU A 32 -12.36 -9.31 -11.65
N PRO A 33 -12.70 -8.82 -12.87
CA PRO A 33 -13.71 -7.79 -13.05
C PRO A 33 -15.09 -8.41 -12.81
N LEU A 34 -15.44 -8.62 -11.54
CA LEU A 34 -16.82 -8.73 -11.13
C LEU A 34 -17.46 -7.37 -11.42
N LEU A 35 -18.60 -7.37 -12.09
CA LEU A 35 -19.41 -6.17 -12.35
C LEU A 35 -19.88 -5.61 -11.00
N ALA A 36 -18.99 -4.88 -10.35
CA ALA A 36 -19.18 -4.28 -9.04
C ALA A 36 -20.24 -3.19 -9.17
N GLY A 37 -21.24 -3.21 -8.29
CA GLY A 37 -22.19 -2.09 -8.20
C GLY A 37 -21.47 -0.78 -7.84
N ASP A 38 -22.07 0.38 -8.12
CA ASP A 38 -21.45 1.70 -7.87
C ASP A 38 -20.88 1.84 -6.43
N SER A 39 -21.51 1.21 -5.43
CA SER A 39 -21.03 1.20 -4.05
C SER A 39 -19.81 0.30 -3.82
N GLU A 40 -19.67 -0.80 -4.54
CA GLU A 40 -18.48 -1.66 -4.50
C GLU A 40 -17.28 -1.00 -5.20
N VAL A 41 -17.53 -0.28 -6.31
CA VAL A 41 -16.50 0.50 -7.00
C VAL A 41 -15.93 1.60 -6.09
N GLN A 42 -16.81 2.33 -5.39
CA GLN A 42 -16.40 3.37 -4.43
C GLN A 42 -15.61 2.80 -3.26
N LEU A 43 -16.03 1.65 -2.71
CA LEU A 43 -15.30 1.01 -1.62
C LEU A 43 -13.92 0.51 -2.07
N LEU A 44 -13.83 -0.04 -3.28
CA LEU A 44 -12.57 -0.46 -3.88
C LEU A 44 -11.61 0.73 -4.07
N ASP A 45 -12.10 1.87 -4.57
CA ASP A 45 -11.29 3.08 -4.72
C ASP A 45 -10.77 3.59 -3.37
N LEU A 46 -11.59 3.58 -2.32
CA LEU A 46 -11.17 3.94 -0.97
C LEU A 46 -10.09 2.98 -0.42
N VAL A 47 -10.24 1.68 -0.65
CA VAL A 47 -9.23 0.68 -0.25
C VAL A 47 -7.91 0.92 -0.99
N GLN A 48 -7.96 1.16 -2.30
CA GLN A 48 -6.78 1.46 -3.10
C GLN A 48 -6.14 2.78 -2.71
N ARG A 49 -6.93 3.79 -2.32
CA ARG A 49 -6.42 5.07 -1.84
C ARG A 49 -5.73 4.92 -0.49
N ARG A 50 -6.31 4.15 0.44
CA ARG A 50 -5.70 3.81 1.74
C ARG A 50 -4.34 3.14 1.54
N GLU A 51 -4.27 2.13 0.67
CA GLU A 51 -3.03 1.40 0.42
C GLU A 51 -1.93 2.31 -0.12
N ARG A 52 -2.27 3.19 -1.08
CA ARG A 52 -1.35 4.17 -1.64
C ARG A 52 -0.80 5.14 -0.59
N LEU A 53 -1.66 5.62 0.32
CA LEU A 53 -1.25 6.55 1.37
C LEU A 53 -0.35 5.90 2.42
N LEU A 54 -0.64 4.65 2.80
CA LEU A 54 0.20 3.89 3.71
C LEU A 54 1.58 3.60 3.10
N GLN A 55 1.62 3.22 1.83
CA GLN A 55 2.87 3.01 1.12
C GLN A 55 3.68 4.31 1.00
N ALA A 56 3.04 5.45 0.73
CA ALA A 56 3.72 6.74 0.67
C ALA A 56 4.34 7.16 2.02
N LEU A 57 3.69 6.82 3.15
CA LEU A 57 4.25 7.05 4.48
C LEU A 57 5.48 6.17 4.74
N GLU A 58 5.43 4.89 4.35
CA GLU A 58 6.55 3.96 4.49
C GLU A 58 7.75 4.40 3.63
N ASP A 59 7.49 4.78 2.37
CA ASP A 59 8.52 5.28 1.45
C ASP A 59 9.18 6.55 1.99
N LEU A 60 8.39 7.50 2.53
CA LEU A 60 8.89 8.73 3.14
C LEU A 60 9.81 8.44 4.35
N GLU A 61 9.44 7.49 5.20
CA GLU A 61 10.26 7.08 6.35
C GLU A 61 11.56 6.42 5.89
N HIS A 62 11.50 5.60 4.84
CA HIS A 62 12.67 4.98 4.23
C HIS A 62 13.60 6.03 3.64
N GLU A 63 13.08 6.99 2.88
CA GLU A 63 13.86 8.07 2.28
C GLU A 63 14.52 8.98 3.31
N HIS A 64 13.82 9.29 4.40
CA HIS A 64 14.39 10.04 5.52
C HIS A 64 15.50 9.24 6.23
N SER A 65 15.30 7.93 6.46
CA SER A 65 16.33 7.07 7.07
C SER A 65 17.61 6.98 6.22
N LEU A 66 17.47 7.07 4.89
CA LEU A 66 18.57 7.13 3.93
C LEU A 66 19.20 8.53 3.81
N GLY A 67 18.64 9.54 4.48
CA GLY A 67 19.09 10.93 4.41
C GLY A 67 18.81 11.62 3.08
N LYS A 68 17.89 11.09 2.26
CA LYS A 68 17.48 11.68 0.96
C LYS A 68 16.59 12.91 1.14
N VAL A 69 15.89 12.99 2.26
CA VAL A 69 14.94 14.05 2.61
C VAL A 69 15.42 14.74 3.88
N SER A 70 15.35 16.08 3.91
CA SER A 70 15.70 16.85 5.11
C SER A 70 14.65 16.66 6.21
N ALA A 71 15.04 16.81 7.47
CA ALA A 71 14.09 16.68 8.60
C ALA A 71 12.90 17.65 8.49
N GLU A 72 13.12 18.87 7.97
CA GLU A 72 12.05 19.84 7.76
C GLU A 72 11.06 19.40 6.67
N ALA A 73 11.56 18.89 5.54
CA ALA A 73 10.72 18.37 4.46
C ALA A 73 10.00 17.08 4.87
N TYR A 74 10.65 16.22 5.67
CA TYR A 74 10.04 15.01 6.22
C TYR A 74 8.84 15.34 7.09
N GLU A 75 8.99 16.26 8.06
CA GLU A 75 7.89 16.61 8.97
C GLU A 75 6.71 17.27 8.23
N GLN A 76 6.98 18.11 7.23
CA GLN A 76 5.92 18.71 6.40
C GLN A 76 5.14 17.65 5.62
N THR A 77 5.84 16.78 4.87
CA THR A 77 5.20 15.74 4.05
C THR A 77 4.50 14.70 4.93
N LYS A 78 5.07 14.34 6.08
CA LYS A 78 4.47 13.42 7.05
C LYS A 78 3.16 13.97 7.59
N ALA A 79 3.11 15.25 7.95
CA ALA A 79 1.89 15.87 8.45
C ALA A 79 0.78 15.85 7.39
N GLU A 80 1.11 16.13 6.12
CA GLU A 80 0.17 16.09 5.01
C GLU A 80 -0.35 14.67 4.76
N LEU A 81 0.54 13.68 4.61
CA LEU A 81 0.15 12.28 4.40
C LEU A 81 -0.65 11.70 5.57
N THR A 82 -0.34 12.10 6.81
CA THR A 82 -1.08 11.66 8.00
C THR A 82 -2.51 12.21 7.96
N ARG A 83 -2.69 13.48 7.57
CA ARG A 83 -4.01 14.09 7.40
C ARG A 83 -4.81 13.37 6.31
N GLU A 84 -4.21 13.13 5.15
CA GLU A 84 -4.88 12.43 4.05
C GLU A 84 -5.28 10.99 4.41
N THR A 85 -4.40 10.29 5.14
CA THR A 85 -4.70 8.95 5.67
C THR A 85 -5.89 8.99 6.62
N ALA A 86 -5.92 9.95 7.54
CA ALA A 86 -7.04 10.11 8.48
C ALA A 86 -8.36 10.43 7.76
N GLU A 87 -8.34 11.31 6.75
CA GLU A 87 -9.51 11.63 5.93
C GLU A 87 -10.01 10.39 5.16
N CYS A 88 -9.10 9.60 4.59
CA CYS A 88 -9.42 8.37 3.87
C CYS A 88 -10.03 7.30 4.79
N LEU A 89 -9.49 7.12 6.00
CA LEU A 89 -10.02 6.18 6.98
C LEU A 89 -11.41 6.61 7.47
N ALA A 90 -11.60 7.89 7.75
CA ALA A 90 -12.91 8.42 8.14
C ALA A 90 -13.97 8.24 7.04
N ALA A 91 -13.58 8.32 5.76
CA ALA A 91 -14.48 8.03 4.64
C ALA A 91 -14.85 6.54 4.56
N PHE A 92 -13.87 5.66 4.82
CA PHE A 92 -14.10 4.22 4.88
C PHE A 92 -15.08 3.85 6.00
N ASP A 93 -14.90 4.41 7.20
CA ASP A 93 -15.77 4.15 8.35
C ASP A 93 -17.23 4.56 8.06
N ARG A 94 -17.44 5.75 7.47
CA ARG A 94 -18.78 6.21 7.07
C ARG A 94 -19.46 5.28 6.07
N MET A 95 -18.74 4.78 5.06
CA MET A 95 -19.30 3.81 4.11
C MET A 95 -19.64 2.47 4.78
N GLY A 96 -18.89 2.08 5.81
CA GLY A 96 -19.18 0.89 6.61
C GLY A 96 -20.49 1.03 7.39
N GLU A 97 -20.76 2.21 7.94
CA GLU A 97 -22.00 2.54 8.64
C GLU A 97 -23.20 2.58 7.68
N GLU A 98 -23.07 3.24 6.52
CA GLU A 98 -24.13 3.33 5.50
C GLU A 98 -24.55 1.94 4.97
N ARG A 99 -23.59 1.03 4.75
CA ARG A 99 -23.88 -0.36 4.37
C ARG A 99 -24.55 -1.17 5.47
N ALA A 100 -24.28 -0.88 6.74
CA ALA A 100 -24.91 -1.56 7.86
C ALA A 100 -26.39 -1.18 7.98
N ASP A 101 -26.75 0.07 7.65
CA ASP A 101 -28.13 0.56 7.64
C ASP A 101 -28.95 0.07 6.42
N GLU A 102 -28.31 -0.20 5.27
CA GLU A 102 -28.98 -0.75 4.08
C GLU A 102 -29.35 -2.24 4.17
N LEU A 103 -28.78 -2.99 5.12
CA LEU A 103 -29.14 -4.40 5.31
C LEU A 103 -30.54 -4.47 5.94
N PRO A 104 -31.58 -4.96 5.22
CA PRO A 104 -32.90 -5.10 5.81
C PRO A 104 -32.80 -6.04 7.00
N SER A 105 -33.30 -5.57 8.14
CA SER A 105 -33.54 -6.38 9.33
C SER A 105 -34.37 -7.58 8.91
N ARG A 106 -33.69 -8.71 8.65
CA ARG A 106 -34.35 -9.97 8.34
C ARG A 106 -35.17 -10.34 9.58
N PRO A 107 -36.51 -10.46 9.46
CA PRO A 107 -37.35 -10.93 10.56
C PRO A 107 -37.03 -12.38 10.91
#